data_AF-C1MJ00-F1
#
_entry.id   AF-C1MJ00-F1
#
_cell.length_a   1.000
_cell.length_b   1.000
_cell.length_c   1.000
_cell.angle_alpha   90.00
_cell.angle_beta   90.00
_cell.angle_gamma   90.00
#
_symmetry.space_group_name_H-M   'P 1'
#
loop_
_entity.id
_entity.type
_entity.pdbx_description
1 polymer ?
#
loop_
_entity_poly.entity_id
_entity_poly.type
_entity_poly.pdbx_seq_one_letter_code
_entity_poly.pdbx_strand_id
1 'polypeptide(L)'
;MAAASTPPPPPSADAPAPRAKKTALDYMLGGNSVKTNGYLAAFASNAPLLRALRSDEAYASIIRTHGLKKEITEASAALNRVKRCIERLTSHDTSAGGAKRKDGAGLCFVDLCSGKGFLSMLLAWEFPKAKVLQVDNDDNLTRLDHLTSLPTITFHREDIYSENAQKLVSDAVRDAACEACVVLGVHLCGELSRRAVTLWRDSGAHALVLAPCCLPRRRRHDAFGFHVKDQARAMKVPSYQLWCTMLYGLLPRESHHCEMCADDDVVGPFGTFVCATRKGAAGVDAGRAEGAVRRGIRAGREASKWVILRDG
;
A
#
# COMPACT_ATOMS: atom_id res chain seq x y z
N MET A 1 -26.80 47.80 -45.74
CA MET A 1 -27.79 46.75 -45.43
C MET A 1 -27.02 45.49 -45.07
N ALA A 2 -26.94 45.15 -43.78
CA ALA A 2 -26.21 43.96 -43.32
C ALA A 2 -27.09 42.72 -43.52
N ALA A 3 -26.57 41.73 -44.25
CA ALA A 3 -27.26 40.46 -44.45
C ALA A 3 -27.33 39.70 -43.12
N ALA A 4 -28.55 39.41 -42.67
CA ALA A 4 -28.80 38.59 -41.50
C ALA A 4 -28.34 37.15 -41.78
N SER A 5 -27.37 36.66 -40.99
CA SER A 5 -26.94 35.26 -41.00
C SER A 5 -28.02 34.40 -40.35
N THR A 6 -28.55 33.43 -41.10
CA THR A 6 -29.50 32.45 -40.59
C THR A 6 -28.84 31.54 -39.54
N PRO A 7 -29.50 31.28 -38.40
CA PRO A 7 -28.96 30.38 -37.39
C PRO A 7 -28.90 28.93 -37.91
N PRO A 8 -27.91 28.15 -37.47
CA PRO A 8 -27.77 26.76 -37.89
C PRO A 8 -28.97 25.92 -37.42
N PRO A 9 -29.36 24.90 -38.20
CA PRO A 9 -30.46 24.01 -37.83
C PRO A 9 -30.16 23.26 -36.54
N PRO A 10 -31.20 22.92 -35.75
CA PRO A 10 -31.02 22.14 -34.53
C PRO A 10 -30.43 20.75 -34.86
N PRO A 11 -29.60 20.19 -33.97
CA PRO A 11 -29.02 18.86 -34.19
C PRO A 11 -30.12 17.80 -34.31
N SER A 12 -29.95 16.91 -35.30
CA SER A 12 -30.84 15.77 -35.55
C SER A 12 -30.99 14.89 -34.31
N ALA A 13 -32.23 14.51 -33.99
CA ALA A 13 -32.59 13.61 -32.88
C ALA A 13 -32.02 12.19 -33.02
N ASP A 14 -31.48 11.84 -34.19
CA ASP A 14 -30.92 10.51 -34.50
C ASP A 14 -29.39 10.47 -34.47
N ALA A 15 -28.72 11.51 -33.97
CA ALA A 15 -27.28 11.45 -33.76
C ALA A 15 -26.96 10.39 -32.67
N PRO A 16 -26.19 9.32 -32.99
CA PRO A 16 -25.83 8.32 -31.99
C PRO A 16 -25.12 9.02 -30.84
N ALA A 17 -25.56 8.74 -29.61
CA ALA A 17 -24.96 9.30 -28.41
C ALA A 17 -23.43 9.18 -28.49
N PRO A 18 -22.66 10.26 -28.24
CA PRO A 18 -21.22 10.24 -28.40
C PRO A 18 -20.65 9.07 -27.57
N ARG A 19 -19.93 8.16 -28.24
CA ARG A 19 -19.31 7.01 -27.56
C ARG A 19 -18.51 7.54 -26.36
N ALA A 20 -18.89 7.10 -25.16
CA ALA A 20 -18.21 7.51 -23.94
C ALA A 20 -16.70 7.26 -24.11
N LYS A 21 -15.88 8.28 -23.83
CA LYS A 21 -14.42 8.17 -23.93
C LYS A 21 -13.96 7.08 -22.95
N LYS A 22 -13.25 6.07 -23.46
CA LYS A 22 -12.68 4.99 -22.65
C LYS A 22 -11.81 5.57 -21.53
N THR A 23 -12.02 5.10 -20.31
CA THR A 23 -11.24 5.48 -19.14
C THR A 23 -9.93 4.69 -19.06
N ALA A 24 -8.99 5.10 -18.19
CA ALA A 24 -7.77 4.33 -17.95
C ALA A 24 -8.09 2.91 -17.43
N LEU A 25 -9.16 2.77 -16.63
CA LEU A 25 -9.72 1.49 -16.21
C LEU A 25 -10.14 0.64 -17.41
N ASP A 26 -10.87 1.19 -18.38
CA ASP A 26 -11.32 0.42 -19.55
C ASP A 26 -10.17 -0.04 -20.45
N TYR A 27 -9.14 0.81 -20.60
CA TYR A 27 -7.92 0.41 -21.31
C TYR A 27 -7.18 -0.71 -20.58
N MET A 28 -7.08 -0.64 -19.25
CA MET A 28 -6.45 -1.68 -18.44
C MET A 28 -7.21 -3.00 -18.56
N LEU A 29 -8.53 -2.99 -18.40
CA LEU A 29 -9.39 -4.18 -18.47
C LEU A 29 -9.37 -4.85 -19.86
N GLY A 30 -9.28 -4.05 -20.93
CA GLY A 30 -9.17 -4.57 -22.30
C GLY A 30 -7.77 -5.04 -22.69
N GLY A 31 -6.76 -4.83 -21.84
CA GLY A 31 -5.36 -5.14 -22.13
C GLY A 31 -4.96 -6.58 -21.81
N ASN A 32 -3.91 -7.07 -22.51
CA ASN A 32 -3.36 -8.42 -22.27
C ASN A 32 -2.73 -8.60 -20.87
N SER A 33 -2.45 -7.50 -20.16
CA SER A 33 -1.88 -7.58 -18.81
C SER A 33 -2.81 -8.21 -17.78
N VAL A 34 -4.13 -8.13 -17.96
CA VAL A 34 -5.10 -8.80 -17.08
C VAL A 34 -4.96 -10.33 -17.15
N LYS A 35 -4.53 -10.87 -18.29
CA LYS A 35 -4.35 -12.32 -18.48
C LYS A 35 -3.03 -12.85 -17.91
N THR A 36 -2.06 -11.96 -17.68
CA THR A 36 -0.67 -12.34 -17.39
C THR A 36 -0.19 -11.90 -16.01
N ASN A 37 -0.98 -11.09 -15.29
CA ASN A 37 -0.64 -10.56 -13.98
C ASN A 37 -1.75 -10.90 -12.98
N GLY A 38 -1.40 -11.59 -11.89
CA GLY A 38 -2.37 -12.10 -10.91
C GLY A 38 -3.21 -11.00 -10.25
N TYR A 39 -2.61 -9.84 -9.94
CA TYR A 39 -3.32 -8.73 -9.31
C TYR A 39 -4.33 -8.08 -10.24
N LEU A 40 -3.95 -7.86 -11.50
CA LEU A 40 -4.86 -7.29 -12.49
C LEU A 40 -6.00 -8.26 -12.83
N ALA A 41 -5.73 -9.56 -12.89
CA ALA A 41 -6.74 -10.60 -13.04
C ALA A 41 -7.76 -10.56 -11.89
N ALA A 42 -7.27 -10.60 -10.64
CA ALA A 42 -8.11 -10.58 -9.45
C ALA A 42 -8.96 -9.30 -9.36
N PHE A 43 -8.36 -8.13 -9.66
CA PHE A 43 -9.07 -6.87 -9.71
C PHE A 43 -10.16 -6.86 -10.81
N ALA A 44 -9.85 -7.38 -12.00
CA ALA A 44 -10.79 -7.48 -13.11
C ALA A 44 -11.95 -8.45 -12.82
N SER A 45 -11.76 -9.44 -11.96
CA SER A 45 -12.79 -10.39 -11.53
C SER A 45 -13.67 -9.87 -10.40
N ASN A 46 -13.33 -8.75 -9.75
CA ASN A 46 -14.13 -8.17 -8.68
C ASN A 46 -15.31 -7.36 -9.23
N ALA A 47 -16.37 -8.06 -9.66
CA ALA A 47 -17.55 -7.44 -10.27
C ALA A 47 -18.25 -6.38 -9.40
N PRO A 48 -18.43 -6.57 -8.07
CA PRO A 48 -19.00 -5.54 -7.21
C PRO A 48 -18.20 -4.24 -7.19
N LEU A 49 -16.87 -4.33 -6.99
CA LEU A 49 -15.98 -3.17 -7.00
C LEU A 49 -16.00 -2.47 -8.37
N LEU A 50 -15.87 -3.23 -9.46
CA LEU A 50 -15.89 -2.67 -10.82
C LEU A 50 -17.21 -1.98 -11.15
N ARG A 51 -18.34 -2.48 -10.64
CA ARG A 51 -19.64 -1.84 -10.80
C ARG A 51 -19.64 -0.48 -10.09
N ALA A 52 -19.24 -0.45 -8.82
CA ALA A 52 -19.18 0.78 -8.04
C ALA A 52 -18.27 1.83 -8.69
N LEU A 53 -17.05 1.42 -9.10
CA LEU A 53 -16.08 2.30 -9.78
C LEU A 53 -16.62 2.90 -11.09
N ARG A 54 -17.58 2.25 -11.75
CA ARG A 54 -18.18 2.73 -13.01
C ARG A 54 -19.46 3.52 -12.82
N SER A 55 -20.27 3.17 -11.81
CA SER A 55 -21.58 3.77 -11.61
C SER A 55 -21.55 5.05 -10.79
N ASP A 56 -20.53 5.22 -9.95
CA ASP A 56 -20.43 6.34 -9.04
C ASP A 56 -19.36 7.34 -9.51
N GLU A 57 -19.81 8.57 -9.80
CA GLU A 57 -18.97 9.65 -10.32
C GLU A 57 -17.86 10.07 -9.35
N ALA A 58 -18.02 9.81 -8.05
CA ALA A 58 -17.01 10.09 -7.03
C ALA A 58 -15.67 9.38 -7.34
N TYR A 59 -15.72 8.21 -8.00
CA TYR A 59 -14.52 7.45 -8.40
C TYR A 59 -13.89 7.92 -9.71
N ALA A 60 -14.46 8.91 -10.40
CA ALA A 60 -13.99 9.34 -11.72
C ALA A 60 -12.52 9.77 -11.71
N SER A 61 -12.03 10.38 -10.62
CA SER A 61 -10.64 10.81 -10.49
C SER A 61 -9.67 9.64 -10.32
N ILE A 62 -10.12 8.54 -9.72
CA ILE A 62 -9.36 7.31 -9.50
C ILE A 62 -9.24 6.53 -10.81
N ILE A 63 -10.36 6.22 -11.46
CA ILE A 63 -10.39 5.35 -12.66
C ILE A 63 -9.77 5.98 -13.91
N ARG A 64 -9.55 7.31 -13.90
CA ARG A 64 -8.87 8.06 -14.97
C ARG A 64 -7.39 8.31 -14.67
N THR A 65 -6.88 7.86 -13.53
CA THR A 65 -5.49 8.10 -13.14
C THR A 65 -4.53 7.47 -14.15
N HIS A 66 -3.56 8.27 -14.62
CA HIS A 66 -2.49 7.76 -15.48
C HIS A 66 -1.62 6.78 -14.68
N GLY A 67 -1.29 5.63 -15.27
CA GLY A 67 -0.53 4.60 -14.55
C GLY A 67 -1.38 3.71 -13.62
N LEU A 68 -2.73 3.76 -13.71
CA LEU A 68 -3.65 2.95 -12.90
C LEU A 68 -3.27 1.46 -12.80
N LYS A 69 -2.73 0.86 -13.86
CA LYS A 69 -2.21 -0.52 -13.84
C LYS A 69 -1.21 -0.73 -12.71
N LYS A 70 -0.24 0.18 -12.59
CA LYS A 70 0.82 0.12 -11.60
C LYS A 70 0.24 0.30 -10.19
N GLU A 71 -0.61 1.32 -10.00
CA GLU A 71 -1.36 1.56 -8.75
C GLU A 71 -2.11 0.32 -8.28
N ILE A 72 -2.85 -0.36 -9.17
CA ILE A 72 -3.56 -1.59 -8.83
C ILE A 72 -2.58 -2.66 -8.36
N THR A 73 -1.48 -2.89 -9.07
CA THR A 73 -0.55 -3.96 -8.69
C THR A 73 0.17 -3.69 -7.38
N GLU A 74 0.60 -2.45 -7.11
CA GLU A 74 1.29 -2.08 -5.87
C GLU A 74 0.34 -2.11 -4.67
N ALA A 75 -0.86 -1.54 -4.82
CA ALA A 75 -1.88 -1.56 -3.78
C ALA A 75 -2.40 -2.98 -3.49
N SER A 76 -2.60 -3.81 -4.52
CA SER A 76 -3.05 -5.21 -4.32
C SER A 76 -1.97 -6.05 -3.64
N ALA A 77 -0.70 -5.85 -4.00
CA ALA A 77 0.41 -6.51 -3.32
C ALA A 77 0.51 -6.06 -1.86
N ALA A 78 0.39 -4.75 -1.59
CA ALA A 78 0.34 -4.22 -0.23
C ALA A 78 -0.82 -4.80 0.58
N LEU A 79 -2.03 -4.87 0.00
CA LEU A 79 -3.21 -5.48 0.61
C LEU A 79 -2.95 -6.96 0.97
N ASN A 80 -2.29 -7.72 0.09
CA ASN A 80 -1.91 -9.10 0.40
C ASN A 80 -0.93 -9.18 1.58
N ARG A 81 0.01 -8.23 1.72
CA ARG A 81 0.89 -8.16 2.90
C ARG A 81 0.12 -7.79 4.16
N VAL A 82 -0.86 -6.90 4.06
CA VAL A 82 -1.75 -6.54 5.16
C VAL A 82 -2.54 -7.76 5.64
N LYS A 83 -3.17 -8.51 4.74
CA LYS A 83 -3.88 -9.76 5.06
C LYS A 83 -3.00 -10.74 5.84
N ARG A 84 -1.76 -10.95 5.40
CA ARG A 84 -0.79 -11.80 6.12
C ARG A 84 -0.39 -11.26 7.49
N CYS A 85 -0.31 -9.94 7.66
CA CYS A 85 -0.05 -9.34 8.97
C CYS A 85 -1.24 -9.57 9.91
N ILE A 86 -2.47 -9.38 9.41
CA ILE A 86 -3.70 -9.62 10.17
C ILE A 86 -3.81 -11.08 10.57
N GLU A 87 -3.59 -12.02 9.64
CA GLU A 87 -3.59 -13.47 9.92
C GLU A 87 -2.63 -13.84 11.05
N ARG A 88 -1.44 -13.25 11.10
CA ARG A 88 -0.48 -13.48 12.20
C ARG A 88 -0.96 -12.89 13.51
N LEU A 89 -1.51 -11.68 13.49
CA LEU A 89 -2.04 -11.04 14.69
C LEU A 89 -3.22 -11.81 15.27
N THR A 90 -4.03 -12.50 14.45
CA THR A 90 -5.16 -13.31 14.90
C THR A 90 -4.81 -14.75 15.23
N SER A 91 -3.75 -15.32 14.63
CA SER A 91 -3.33 -16.72 14.89
C SER A 91 -2.85 -16.95 16.32
N HIS A 92 -2.42 -15.89 17.02
CA HIS A 92 -2.01 -15.95 18.42
C HIS A 92 -3.16 -15.68 19.41
N ASP A 93 -4.35 -15.36 18.91
CA ASP A 93 -5.54 -15.11 19.72
C ASP A 93 -6.34 -16.40 19.86
N THR A 94 -6.05 -17.18 20.91
CA THR A 94 -6.70 -18.47 21.20
C THR A 94 -8.15 -18.30 21.71
N SER A 95 -8.59 -17.06 21.96
CA SER A 95 -9.91 -16.73 22.47
C SER A 95 -10.94 -16.56 21.35
N ALA A 96 -11.52 -17.66 20.83
CA ALA A 96 -12.79 -17.75 20.06
C ALA A 96 -13.11 -16.69 18.96
N GLY A 97 -12.15 -15.85 18.58
CA GLY A 97 -12.33 -14.60 17.86
C GLY A 97 -11.68 -14.58 16.49
N GLY A 98 -11.10 -15.69 16.03
CA GLY A 98 -10.43 -15.79 14.72
C GLY A 98 -11.31 -15.44 13.51
N ALA A 99 -12.64 -15.47 13.67
CA ALA A 99 -13.59 -15.00 12.65
C ALA A 99 -13.78 -13.47 12.62
N LYS A 100 -13.38 -12.74 13.68
CA LYS A 100 -13.77 -11.34 13.96
C LYS A 100 -13.11 -10.30 13.06
N ARG A 101 -12.09 -10.63 12.26
CA ARG A 101 -11.37 -9.63 11.45
C ARG A 101 -11.54 -9.78 9.94
N LYS A 102 -12.45 -10.65 9.49
CA LYS A 102 -12.71 -10.82 8.05
C LYS A 102 -13.33 -9.57 7.41
N ASP A 103 -14.18 -8.85 8.13
CA ASP A 103 -14.81 -7.61 7.66
C ASP A 103 -14.09 -6.34 8.14
N GLY A 104 -13.02 -6.48 8.92
CA GLY A 104 -12.23 -5.36 9.41
C GLY A 104 -12.64 -4.76 10.75
N ALA A 105 -13.63 -5.32 11.45
CA ALA A 105 -13.99 -4.81 12.77
C ALA A 105 -12.75 -4.81 13.71
N GLY A 106 -12.53 -3.68 14.40
CA GLY A 106 -11.38 -3.49 15.29
C GLY A 106 -10.05 -3.20 14.58
N LEU A 107 -10.01 -3.14 13.24
CA LEU A 107 -8.81 -2.78 12.49
C LEU A 107 -8.74 -1.27 12.25
N CYS A 108 -7.53 -0.73 12.39
CA CYS A 108 -7.19 0.63 11.97
C CYS A 108 -5.98 0.60 11.04
N PHE A 109 -6.11 1.21 9.87
CA PHE A 109 -5.03 1.35 8.89
C PHE A 109 -4.56 2.80 8.86
N VAL A 110 -3.25 3.04 8.92
CA VAL A 110 -2.67 4.37 8.70
C VAL A 110 -1.84 4.34 7.42
N ASP A 111 -2.36 4.96 6.35
CA ASP A 111 -1.74 5.01 5.02
C ASP A 111 -0.93 6.29 4.84
N LEU A 112 0.40 6.19 4.98
CA LEU A 112 1.32 7.32 4.97
C LEU A 112 1.74 7.69 3.54
N CYS A 113 1.72 9.00 3.23
CA CYS A 113 1.93 9.55 1.88
C CYS A 113 1.06 8.85 0.83
N SER A 114 -0.20 8.68 1.21
CA SER A 114 -1.23 7.93 0.49
C SER A 114 -1.61 8.49 -0.88
N GLY A 115 -1.23 9.73 -1.21
CA GLY A 115 -1.64 10.42 -2.42
C GLY A 115 -3.16 10.48 -2.54
N LYS A 116 -3.69 9.95 -3.64
CA LYS A 116 -5.15 9.84 -3.85
C LYS A 116 -5.81 8.71 -3.07
N GLY A 117 -5.06 7.83 -2.39
CA GLY A 117 -5.62 6.79 -1.54
C GLY A 117 -6.11 5.54 -2.27
N PHE A 118 -5.45 5.10 -3.36
CA PHE A 118 -5.87 3.86 -4.05
C PHE A 118 -5.78 2.63 -3.13
N LEU A 119 -4.70 2.52 -2.35
CA LEU A 119 -4.56 1.48 -1.32
C LEU A 119 -5.63 1.61 -0.23
N SER A 120 -5.83 2.83 0.29
CA SER A 120 -6.89 3.14 1.25
C SER A 120 -8.28 2.71 0.75
N MET A 121 -8.60 2.95 -0.52
CA MET A 121 -9.83 2.49 -1.16
C MET A 121 -9.92 0.96 -1.17
N LEU A 122 -8.87 0.25 -1.60
CA LEU A 122 -8.87 -1.22 -1.59
C LEU A 122 -9.04 -1.80 -0.18
N LEU A 123 -8.42 -1.16 0.82
CA LEU A 123 -8.57 -1.57 2.23
C LEU A 123 -10.01 -1.38 2.71
N ALA A 124 -10.65 -0.26 2.39
CA ALA A 124 -12.05 -0.03 2.77
C ALA A 124 -13.02 -1.01 2.09
N TRP A 125 -12.73 -1.43 0.85
CA TRP A 125 -13.52 -2.45 0.15
C TRP A 125 -13.30 -3.87 0.71
N GLU A 126 -12.07 -4.22 1.06
CA GLU A 126 -11.75 -5.53 1.64
C GLU A 126 -12.22 -5.64 3.09
N PHE A 127 -12.09 -4.56 3.85
CA PHE A 127 -12.35 -4.48 5.28
C PHE A 127 -13.38 -3.37 5.57
N PRO A 128 -14.66 -3.58 5.20
CA PRO A 128 -15.70 -2.55 5.25
C PRO A 128 -16.03 -1.98 6.64
N LYS A 129 -15.56 -2.61 7.72
CA LYS A 129 -15.70 -2.13 9.10
C LYS A 129 -14.39 -1.61 9.71
N ALA A 130 -13.30 -1.61 8.96
CA ALA A 130 -12.04 -1.05 9.42
C ALA A 130 -12.06 0.49 9.34
N LYS A 131 -11.27 1.15 10.19
CA LYS A 131 -10.96 2.57 10.08
C LYS A 131 -9.74 2.75 9.19
N VAL A 132 -9.77 3.71 8.27
CA VAL A 132 -8.61 4.05 7.44
C VAL A 132 -8.27 5.53 7.63
N LEU A 133 -7.04 5.80 8.06
CA LEU A 133 -6.48 7.13 8.19
C LEU A 133 -5.54 7.36 7.00
N GLN A 134 -6.01 8.14 6.04
CA GLN A 134 -5.26 8.54 4.87
C GLN A 134 -4.43 9.78 5.21
N VAL A 135 -3.10 9.70 5.17
CA VAL A 135 -2.20 10.80 5.54
C VAL A 135 -1.39 11.24 4.32
N ASP A 136 -1.43 12.52 3.99
CA ASP A 136 -0.62 13.12 2.92
C ASP A 136 -0.42 14.62 3.15
N ASN A 137 0.61 15.23 2.58
CA ASN A 137 0.88 16.67 2.69
C ASN A 137 0.88 17.41 1.34
N ASP A 138 0.51 16.75 0.24
CA ASP A 138 0.48 17.38 -1.08
C ASP A 138 -0.73 18.31 -1.24
N ASP A 139 -0.47 19.61 -1.33
CA ASP A 139 -1.45 20.67 -1.59
C ASP A 139 -2.11 20.57 -2.97
N ASN A 140 -1.54 19.80 -3.89
CA ASN A 140 -2.10 19.57 -5.21
C ASN A 140 -3.14 18.43 -5.24
N LEU A 141 -3.33 17.71 -4.13
CA LEU A 141 -4.40 16.72 -3.99
C LEU A 141 -5.76 17.42 -3.90
N THR A 142 -6.35 17.64 -5.06
CA THR A 142 -7.58 18.43 -5.25
C THR A 142 -8.83 17.61 -5.56
N ARG A 143 -8.70 16.28 -5.76
CA ARG A 143 -9.81 15.41 -6.20
C ARG A 143 -9.90 14.13 -5.40
N LEU A 144 -10.45 14.24 -4.20
CA LEU A 144 -10.66 13.14 -3.26
C LEU A 144 -12.16 12.77 -3.13
N ASP A 145 -12.96 13.05 -4.17
CA ASP A 145 -14.42 12.88 -4.14
C ASP A 145 -14.86 11.46 -3.76
N HIS A 146 -14.11 10.43 -4.19
CA HIS A 146 -14.33 9.03 -3.84
C HIS A 146 -14.41 8.75 -2.32
N LEU A 147 -13.83 9.60 -1.48
CA LEU A 147 -13.95 9.49 -0.02
C LEU A 147 -15.40 9.68 0.46
N THR A 148 -16.23 10.43 -0.28
CA THR A 148 -17.67 10.57 0.04
C THR A 148 -18.42 9.24 -0.05
N SER A 149 -17.92 8.31 -0.86
CA SER A 149 -18.48 6.96 -1.04
C SER A 149 -17.83 5.92 -0.12
N LEU A 150 -16.86 6.32 0.71
CA LEU A 150 -16.05 5.44 1.57
C LEU A 150 -15.97 6.04 2.98
N PRO A 151 -17.06 5.99 3.77
CA PRO A 151 -17.16 6.69 5.06
C PRO A 151 -16.21 6.19 6.15
N THR A 152 -15.57 5.04 5.93
CA THR A 152 -14.54 4.49 6.82
C THR A 152 -13.17 5.13 6.64
N ILE A 153 -12.98 5.92 5.58
CA ILE A 153 -11.73 6.61 5.28
C ILE A 153 -11.82 8.07 5.73
N THR A 154 -10.80 8.53 6.46
CA THR A 154 -10.63 9.94 6.81
C THR A 154 -9.29 10.45 6.29
N PHE A 155 -9.30 11.61 5.64
CA PHE A 155 -8.10 12.25 5.10
C PHE A 155 -7.53 13.26 6.10
N HIS A 156 -6.22 13.18 6.34
CA HIS A 156 -5.45 14.04 7.22
C HIS A 156 -4.34 14.70 6.42
N ARG A 157 -4.43 16.02 6.26
CA ARG A 157 -3.40 16.83 5.59
C ARG A 157 -2.26 17.08 6.57
N GLU A 158 -1.29 16.19 6.62
CA GLU A 158 -0.20 16.21 7.61
C GLU A 158 1.14 15.80 6.98
N ASP A 159 2.19 16.55 7.32
CA ASP A 159 3.56 16.11 7.08
C ASP A 159 3.91 14.98 8.06
N ILE A 160 4.35 13.82 7.57
CA ILE A 160 4.70 12.68 8.42
C ILE A 160 5.87 12.98 9.38
N TYR A 161 6.65 14.04 9.17
CA TYR A 161 7.65 14.51 10.13
C TYR A 161 7.06 15.34 11.27
N SER A 162 5.82 15.81 11.17
CA SER A 162 5.18 16.65 12.17
C SER A 162 4.87 15.86 13.46
N GLU A 163 4.77 16.59 14.57
CA GLU A 163 4.27 16.06 15.84
C GLU A 163 2.80 15.63 15.72
N ASN A 164 2.02 16.33 14.89
CA ASN A 164 0.62 15.98 14.63
C ASN A 164 0.50 14.60 13.97
N ALA A 165 1.33 14.29 12.97
CA ALA A 165 1.33 12.96 12.37
C ALA A 165 1.70 11.88 13.39
N GLN A 166 2.69 12.13 14.26
CA GLN A 166 3.05 11.22 15.34
C GLN A 166 1.91 11.02 16.33
N LYS A 167 1.23 12.11 16.72
CA LYS A 167 0.06 12.06 17.59
C LYS A 167 -1.08 11.29 16.94
N LEU A 168 -1.35 11.52 15.65
CA LEU A 168 -2.38 10.83 14.88
C LEU A 168 -2.18 9.30 14.89
N VAL A 169 -0.96 8.82 14.60
CA VAL A 169 -0.68 7.37 14.64
C VAL A 169 -0.79 6.83 16.06
N SER A 170 -0.29 7.57 17.06
CA SER A 170 -0.36 7.14 18.46
C SER A 170 -1.79 7.08 18.99
N ASP A 171 -2.63 8.04 18.62
CA ASP A 171 -4.05 8.06 18.97
C ASP A 171 -4.80 6.92 18.27
N ALA A 172 -4.45 6.60 17.02
CA ALA A 172 -5.01 5.47 16.30
C ALA A 172 -4.73 4.12 17.00
N VAL A 173 -3.55 3.96 17.60
CA VAL A 173 -3.18 2.77 18.38
C VAL A 173 -3.89 2.73 19.73
N ARG A 174 -4.15 3.89 20.36
CA ARG A 174 -4.80 4.01 21.68
C ARG A 174 -6.32 4.05 21.63
N ASP A 175 -6.91 4.20 20.45
CA ASP A 175 -8.35 4.17 20.24
C ASP A 175 -8.92 2.87 20.84
N ALA A 176 -9.84 2.98 21.79
CA ALA A 176 -10.39 1.81 22.49
C ALA A 176 -11.14 0.84 21.55
N ALA A 177 -11.59 1.33 20.39
CA ALA A 177 -12.20 0.50 19.36
C ALA A 177 -11.15 -0.18 18.45
N CYS A 178 -9.86 0.16 18.57
CA CYS A 178 -8.78 -0.43 17.78
C CYS A 178 -8.17 -1.63 18.52
N GLU A 179 -8.40 -2.83 17.98
CA GLU A 179 -7.72 -4.05 18.43
C GLU A 179 -6.38 -4.26 17.71
N ALA A 180 -6.25 -3.78 16.48
CA ALA A 180 -5.01 -3.85 15.72
C ALA A 180 -4.86 -2.64 14.79
N CYS A 181 -3.70 -2.00 14.89
CA CYS A 181 -3.30 -0.87 14.06
C CYS A 181 -2.15 -1.26 13.14
N VAL A 182 -2.30 -1.04 11.84
CA VAL A 182 -1.28 -1.33 10.82
C VAL A 182 -0.86 -0.04 10.15
N VAL A 183 0.42 0.27 10.21
CA VAL A 183 1.03 1.40 9.49
C VAL A 183 1.45 0.94 8.11
N LEU A 184 1.09 1.72 7.09
CA LEU A 184 1.32 1.43 5.69
C LEU A 184 2.14 2.57 5.09
N GLY A 185 3.07 2.22 4.20
CA GLY A 185 3.89 3.18 3.49
C GLY A 185 4.23 2.66 2.11
N VAL A 186 3.31 2.81 1.17
CA VAL A 186 3.56 2.52 -0.25
C VAL A 186 3.97 3.81 -0.94
N HIS A 187 4.92 3.75 -1.87
CA HIS A 187 5.47 4.93 -2.55
C HIS A 187 6.25 5.92 -1.69
N LEU A 188 6.69 5.50 -0.49
CA LEU A 188 7.54 6.36 0.32
C LEU A 188 8.89 6.58 -0.36
N CYS A 189 9.22 7.86 -0.56
CA CYS A 189 10.44 8.29 -1.23
C CYS A 189 11.58 8.50 -0.23
N GLY A 190 12.69 7.78 -0.40
CA GLY A 190 13.90 8.02 0.37
C GLY A 190 13.66 8.01 1.88
N GLU A 191 14.00 9.11 2.57
CA GLU A 191 13.90 9.21 4.03
C GLU A 191 12.47 9.06 4.55
N LEU A 192 11.43 9.32 3.74
CA LEU A 192 10.04 9.07 4.14
C LEU A 192 9.83 7.61 4.56
N SER A 193 10.47 6.65 3.88
CA SER A 193 10.36 5.22 4.22
C SER A 193 10.96 4.93 5.59
N ARG A 194 12.06 5.59 5.94
CA ARG A 194 12.66 5.48 7.28
C ARG A 194 11.80 6.17 8.33
N ARG A 195 11.24 7.35 8.03
CA ARG A 195 10.32 8.03 8.93
C ARG A 195 9.08 7.19 9.24
N ALA A 196 8.53 6.47 8.26
CA ALA A 196 7.43 5.53 8.51
C ALA A 196 7.82 4.39 9.47
N VAL A 197 9.04 3.84 9.36
CA VAL A 197 9.55 2.87 10.34
C VAL A 197 9.62 3.48 11.74
N THR A 198 10.08 4.73 11.87
CA THR A 198 10.11 5.44 13.15
C THR A 198 8.70 5.66 13.71
N LEU A 199 7.77 6.20 12.92
CA LEU A 199 6.37 6.42 13.35
C LEU A 199 5.71 5.12 13.82
N TRP A 200 5.87 4.04 13.05
CA TRP A 200 5.35 2.73 13.42
C TRP A 200 5.91 2.23 14.76
N ARG A 201 7.24 2.34 14.93
CA ARG A 201 7.92 1.88 16.14
C ARG A 201 7.48 2.68 17.37
N ASP A 202 7.51 4.01 17.24
CA ASP A 202 7.30 4.92 18.37
C ASP A 202 5.82 4.98 18.79
N SER A 203 4.89 4.74 17.86
CA SER A 203 3.45 4.63 18.15
C SER A 203 3.06 3.30 18.82
N GLY A 204 3.91 2.28 18.73
CA GLY A 204 3.57 0.93 19.18
C GLY A 204 2.55 0.23 18.28
N ALA A 205 2.38 0.65 17.03
CA ALA A 205 1.47 -0.01 16.10
C ALA A 205 1.83 -1.50 15.90
N HIS A 206 0.81 -2.31 15.61
CA HIS A 206 0.89 -3.77 15.66
C HIS A 206 1.61 -4.37 14.45
N ALA A 207 1.54 -3.68 13.31
CA ALA A 207 2.24 -4.10 12.11
C ALA A 207 2.65 -2.92 11.22
N LEU A 208 3.63 -3.18 10.38
CA LEU A 208 4.15 -2.30 9.34
C LEU A 208 4.12 -3.04 8.00
N VAL A 209 3.62 -2.39 6.95
CA VAL A 209 3.82 -2.80 5.55
C VAL A 209 4.42 -1.63 4.79
N LEU A 210 5.67 -1.78 4.34
CA LEU A 210 6.43 -0.73 3.69
C LEU A 210 6.87 -1.18 2.29
N ALA A 211 6.60 -0.37 1.28
CA ALA A 211 7.07 -0.55 -0.10
C ALA A 211 7.72 0.76 -0.58
N PRO A 212 9.03 0.95 -0.34
CA PRO A 212 9.72 2.17 -0.75
C PRO A 212 9.77 2.26 -2.28
N CYS A 213 9.70 3.46 -2.86
CA CYS A 213 9.77 3.64 -4.32
C CYS A 213 10.97 4.46 -4.80
N CYS A 214 11.59 5.26 -3.94
CA CYS A 214 12.76 6.06 -4.32
C CYS A 214 13.92 5.85 -3.36
N LEU A 215 15.13 5.97 -3.90
CA LEU A 215 16.35 6.04 -3.10
C LEU A 215 16.45 7.39 -2.37
N PRO A 216 17.06 7.43 -1.17
CA PRO A 216 17.37 8.69 -0.50
C PRO A 216 18.18 9.62 -1.42
N ARG A 217 17.78 10.89 -1.46
CA ARG A 217 18.50 11.92 -2.22
C ARG A 217 19.78 12.29 -1.46
N ARG A 218 20.88 12.52 -2.20
CA ARG A 218 22.12 13.05 -1.64
C ARG A 218 21.93 14.51 -1.22
N ARG A 219 21.38 14.74 -0.04
CA ARG A 219 21.18 16.10 0.51
C ARG A 219 22.05 16.40 1.72
N ARG A 220 22.35 15.39 2.56
CA ARG A 220 23.24 15.53 3.73
C ARG A 220 24.07 14.27 3.94
N HIS A 221 25.36 14.43 4.18
CA HIS A 221 26.34 13.33 4.20
C HIS A 221 26.15 12.34 5.37
N ASP A 222 25.49 12.78 6.43
CA ASP A 222 25.18 12.04 7.65
C ASP A 222 23.82 11.34 7.62
N ALA A 223 22.99 11.61 6.61
CA ALA A 223 21.66 11.03 6.51
C ALA A 223 21.71 9.51 6.25
N PHE A 224 20.81 8.78 6.89
CA PHE A 224 20.67 7.34 6.70
C PHE A 224 20.46 7.00 5.22
N GLY A 225 21.26 6.08 4.68
CA GLY A 225 21.21 5.69 3.27
C GLY A 225 21.83 6.67 2.29
N PHE A 226 22.48 7.76 2.75
CA PHE A 226 23.13 8.75 1.86
C PHE A 226 24.09 8.10 0.83
N HIS A 227 24.88 7.12 1.26
CA HIS A 227 25.83 6.39 0.41
C HIS A 227 25.27 5.12 -0.25
N VAL A 228 23.96 4.90 -0.23
CA VAL A 228 23.38 3.61 -0.67
C VAL A 228 23.76 3.24 -2.10
N LYS A 229 23.90 4.22 -3.01
CA LYS A 229 24.35 3.97 -4.39
C LYS A 229 25.81 3.55 -4.48
N ASP A 230 26.68 4.18 -3.70
CA ASP A 230 28.12 3.87 -3.69
C ASP A 230 28.38 2.52 -3.03
N GLN A 231 27.72 2.28 -1.89
CA GLN A 231 27.75 1.01 -1.18
C GLN A 231 27.22 -0.13 -2.07
N ALA A 232 26.09 0.07 -2.75
CA ALA A 232 25.53 -0.92 -3.65
C ALA A 232 26.48 -1.25 -4.82
N ARG A 233 27.14 -0.23 -5.39
CA ARG A 233 28.14 -0.41 -6.44
C ARG A 233 29.35 -1.21 -5.94
N ALA A 234 29.88 -0.86 -4.77
CA ALA A 234 31.01 -1.56 -4.16
C ALA A 234 30.66 -3.03 -3.86
N MET A 235 29.42 -3.30 -3.43
CA MET A 235 28.90 -4.64 -3.13
C MET A 235 28.40 -5.40 -4.36
N LYS A 236 28.36 -4.76 -5.55
CA LYS A 236 27.78 -5.31 -6.79
C LYS A 236 26.33 -5.81 -6.63
N VAL A 237 25.51 -5.06 -5.87
CA VAL A 237 24.07 -5.33 -5.69
C VAL A 237 23.22 -4.19 -6.23
N PRO A 238 21.94 -4.42 -6.61
CA PRO A 238 21.03 -3.34 -6.97
C PRO A 238 20.83 -2.34 -5.82
N SER A 239 20.94 -1.04 -6.11
CA SER A 239 20.81 0.01 -5.08
C SER A 239 19.46 0.00 -4.36
N TYR A 240 18.38 -0.28 -5.09
CA TYR A 240 17.04 -0.39 -4.50
C TYR A 240 16.95 -1.55 -3.49
N GLN A 241 17.56 -2.68 -3.82
CA GLN A 241 17.58 -3.82 -2.93
C GLN A 241 18.41 -3.55 -1.67
N LEU A 242 19.58 -2.90 -1.81
CA LEU A 242 20.37 -2.50 -0.65
C LEU A 242 19.56 -1.53 0.24
N TRP A 243 18.84 -0.58 -0.36
CA TRP A 243 17.96 0.32 0.39
C TRP A 243 16.89 -0.43 1.20
N CYS A 244 16.18 -1.37 0.57
CA CYS A 244 15.19 -2.20 1.27
C CYS A 244 15.84 -3.03 2.38
N THR A 245 17.05 -3.54 2.16
CA THR A 245 17.82 -4.31 3.16
C THR A 245 18.22 -3.44 4.35
N MET A 246 18.62 -2.19 4.12
CA MET A 246 18.91 -1.23 5.19
C MET A 246 17.68 -0.94 6.02
N LEU A 247 16.52 -0.69 5.39
CA LEU A 247 15.24 -0.48 6.09
C LEU A 247 14.83 -1.73 6.88
N TYR A 248 14.97 -2.92 6.29
CA TYR A 248 14.72 -4.19 6.97
C TYR A 248 15.62 -4.38 8.20
N GLY A 249 16.87 -3.89 8.15
CA GLY A 249 17.80 -3.87 9.28
C GLY A 249 17.36 -2.99 10.45
N LEU A 250 16.41 -2.05 10.25
CA LEU A 250 15.84 -1.23 11.32
C LEU A 250 14.72 -1.93 12.10
N LEU A 251 14.26 -3.11 11.66
CA LEU A 251 13.11 -3.76 12.30
C LEU A 251 13.53 -4.56 13.55
N PRO A 252 12.78 -4.47 14.67
CA PRO A 252 13.08 -5.16 15.92
C PRO A 252 12.67 -6.64 15.88
N ARG A 253 13.55 -7.51 15.36
CA ARG A 253 13.29 -8.95 15.14
C ARG A 253 13.02 -9.76 16.39
N GLU A 254 13.45 -9.28 17.56
CA GLU A 254 13.21 -9.97 18.83
C GLU A 254 11.73 -9.95 19.21
N SER A 255 11.06 -8.80 19.02
CA SER A 255 9.65 -8.61 19.38
C SER A 255 8.68 -8.74 18.20
N HIS A 256 9.19 -8.86 16.97
CA HIS A 256 8.36 -8.86 15.76
C HIS A 256 8.77 -9.96 14.78
N HIS A 257 7.78 -10.54 14.11
CA HIS A 257 8.01 -11.29 12.88
C HIS A 257 8.32 -10.28 11.76
N CYS A 258 9.56 -10.25 11.29
CA CYS A 258 10.02 -9.33 10.26
C CYS A 258 10.28 -10.05 8.94
N GLU A 259 9.78 -9.51 7.84
CA GLU A 259 9.95 -10.07 6.50
C GLU A 259 10.40 -9.01 5.49
N MET A 260 11.21 -9.44 4.52
CA MET A 260 11.46 -8.68 3.30
C MET A 260 11.27 -9.60 2.09
N CYS A 261 10.47 -9.17 1.13
CA CYS A 261 10.09 -10.00 -0.01
C CYS A 261 9.86 -9.17 -1.27
N ALA A 262 10.36 -9.68 -2.40
CA ALA A 262 10.01 -9.15 -3.71
C ALA A 262 8.72 -9.80 -4.21
N ASP A 263 7.90 -9.02 -4.91
CA ASP A 263 6.69 -9.45 -5.57
C ASP A 263 6.82 -9.19 -7.07
N ASP A 264 6.89 -10.26 -7.85
CA ASP A 264 7.10 -10.17 -9.31
C ASP A 264 5.83 -9.74 -10.06
N ASP A 265 4.65 -9.80 -9.42
CA ASP A 265 3.40 -9.32 -10.01
C ASP A 265 3.21 -7.80 -9.80
N VAL A 266 4.11 -7.13 -9.08
CA VAL A 266 4.14 -5.67 -9.02
C VAL A 266 4.78 -5.10 -10.29
N VAL A 267 4.05 -4.21 -10.97
CA VAL A 267 4.54 -3.60 -12.21
C VAL A 267 5.52 -2.48 -11.92
N GLY A 268 6.79 -2.72 -12.26
CA GLY A 268 7.86 -1.73 -12.16
C GLY A 268 9.02 -2.21 -11.29
N PRO A 269 10.03 -1.34 -11.06
CA PRO A 269 11.24 -1.74 -10.36
C PRO A 269 11.08 -1.82 -8.83
N PHE A 270 9.92 -1.45 -8.27
CA PHE A 270 9.73 -1.21 -6.84
C PHE A 270 8.77 -2.20 -6.16
N GLY A 271 8.91 -3.50 -6.48
CA GLY A 271 8.08 -4.56 -5.92
C GLY A 271 8.58 -5.18 -4.61
N THR A 272 9.46 -4.50 -3.84
CA THR A 272 9.97 -5.06 -2.57
C THR A 272 9.21 -4.52 -1.38
N PHE A 273 8.69 -5.44 -0.56
CA PHE A 273 7.99 -5.14 0.67
C PHE A 273 8.86 -5.47 1.87
N VAL A 274 8.89 -4.56 2.84
CA VAL A 274 9.49 -4.70 4.17
C VAL A 274 8.34 -4.69 5.16
N CYS A 275 8.14 -5.79 5.88
CA CYS A 275 7.01 -5.95 6.79
C CYS A 275 7.49 -6.29 8.21
N ALA A 276 6.76 -5.82 9.21
CA ALA A 276 6.91 -6.23 10.60
C ALA A 276 5.53 -6.51 11.19
N THR A 277 5.42 -7.54 12.03
CA THR A 277 4.20 -7.85 12.77
C THR A 277 4.57 -8.23 14.20
N ARG A 278 3.91 -7.63 15.19
CA ARG A 278 4.18 -7.92 16.60
C ARG A 278 3.97 -9.41 16.89
N LYS A 279 4.91 -10.03 17.61
CA LYS A 279 4.73 -11.39 18.14
C LYS A 279 3.67 -11.34 19.26
N GLY A 280 2.76 -12.31 19.31
CA GLY A 280 1.81 -12.41 20.42
C GLY A 280 2.54 -12.55 21.76
N ALA A 281 1.86 -12.26 22.88
CA ALA A 281 2.44 -12.35 24.22
C ALA A 281 2.81 -13.79 24.67
N ALA A 282 2.65 -14.79 23.80
CA ALA A 282 3.03 -16.16 24.06
C ALA A 282 4.50 -16.42 23.67
N GLY A 283 5.38 -16.41 24.67
CA GLY A 283 6.55 -17.29 24.71
C GLY A 283 7.86 -16.75 24.15
N VAL A 284 8.60 -16.04 25.00
CA VAL A 284 10.03 -16.34 25.18
C VAL A 284 10.09 -17.74 25.80
N ASP A 285 9.88 -18.77 24.99
CA ASP A 285 10.21 -20.19 25.20
C ASP A 285 9.30 -21.08 24.35
N ALA A 286 9.76 -21.37 23.14
CA ALA A 286 9.51 -22.64 22.48
C ALA A 286 10.85 -23.12 21.93
N GLY A 287 11.77 -23.43 22.85
CA GLY A 287 12.85 -24.36 22.57
C GLY A 287 12.27 -25.72 22.23
N ARG A 288 11.92 -25.93 20.96
CA ARG A 288 11.76 -27.27 20.39
C ARG A 288 12.82 -27.44 19.32
N ALA A 289 13.87 -28.17 19.68
CA ALA A 289 14.88 -28.62 18.76
C ALA A 289 14.25 -29.59 17.75
N GLU A 290 14.05 -29.15 16.52
CA GLU A 290 13.83 -30.03 15.36
C GLU A 290 14.49 -29.40 14.12
N GLY A 291 15.57 -30.04 13.67
CA GLY A 291 16.22 -29.80 12.38
C GLY A 291 17.00 -28.50 12.27
N ALA A 292 18.20 -28.54 11.70
CA ALA A 292 18.93 -27.32 11.33
C ALA A 292 18.13 -26.55 10.25
N VAL A 293 17.29 -25.61 10.69
CA VAL A 293 16.49 -24.75 9.81
C VAL A 293 17.44 -23.78 9.10
N ARG A 294 17.54 -23.91 7.77
CA ARG A 294 18.37 -23.04 6.93
C ARG A 294 17.77 -21.65 6.86
N ARG A 295 18.23 -20.75 7.75
CA ARG A 295 18.10 -19.29 7.61
C ARG A 295 18.75 -18.89 6.29
N GLY A 296 18.03 -18.20 5.39
CA GLY A 296 18.59 -17.96 4.06
C GLY A 296 17.91 -16.88 3.23
N ILE A 297 18.76 -16.14 2.55
CA ILE A 297 18.42 -15.31 1.39
C ILE A 297 18.50 -16.23 0.16
N ARG A 298 17.39 -16.43 -0.55
CA ARG A 298 17.32 -17.17 -1.82
C ARG A 298 17.26 -16.20 -3.00
N ALA A 299 17.89 -16.53 -4.12
CA ALA A 299 17.63 -15.80 -5.36
C ALA A 299 16.16 -15.98 -5.80
N GLY A 300 15.48 -14.87 -6.12
CA GLY A 300 14.17 -14.83 -6.77
C GLY A 300 14.25 -15.43 -8.18
N ARG A 301 13.17 -15.28 -8.96
CA ARG A 301 13.13 -15.83 -10.34
C ARG A 301 14.24 -15.29 -11.25
N GLU A 302 14.84 -14.15 -10.89
CA GLU A 302 16.00 -13.56 -11.53
C GLU A 302 17.17 -13.49 -10.53
N ALA A 303 18.40 -13.74 -11.00
CA ALA A 303 19.62 -13.79 -10.17
C ALA A 303 19.92 -12.49 -9.38
N SER A 304 19.26 -11.39 -9.71
CA SER A 304 19.38 -10.08 -9.06
C SER A 304 18.34 -9.80 -7.98
N LYS A 305 17.30 -10.65 -7.86
CA LYS A 305 16.24 -10.50 -6.87
C LYS A 305 16.55 -11.46 -5.74
N TRP A 306 16.37 -11.01 -4.50
CA TRP A 306 16.60 -11.86 -3.34
C TRP A 306 15.32 -11.94 -2.53
N VAL A 307 15.01 -13.15 -2.09
CA VAL A 307 13.86 -13.53 -1.27
C VAL A 307 14.43 -13.99 0.05
N ILE A 308 14.16 -13.28 1.14
CA ILE A 308 14.47 -13.82 2.46
C ILE A 308 13.41 -14.88 2.78
N LEU A 309 13.83 -16.13 2.91
CA LEU A 309 12.93 -17.24 3.22
C LEU A 309 12.49 -17.14 4.69
N ARG A 310 11.20 -17.39 4.92
CA ARG A 310 10.57 -17.37 6.25
C ARG A 310 10.82 -18.68 6.99
N ASP A 311 10.76 -18.58 8.32
CA ASP A 311 10.46 -19.68 9.23
C ASP A 311 9.12 -20.35 8.82
N GLY A 312 9.11 -21.69 8.85
CA GLY A 312 7.90 -22.50 8.75
C GLY A 312 7.26 -22.65 10.13
#